data_AF-A0AAN9UFD6-F1
#
_entry.id   AF-A0AAN9UFD6-F1
#
_cell.length_a   1.000
_cell.length_b   1.000
_cell.length_c   1.000
_cell.angle_alpha   90.00
_cell.angle_beta   90.00
_cell.angle_gamma   90.00
#
_symmetry.space_group_name_H-M   'P 1'
#
loop_
_entity.id
_entity.type
_entity.pdbx_description
1 polymer ?
#
loop_
_entity_poly.entity_id
_entity_poly.type
_entity_poly.pdbx_seq_one_letter_code
_entity_poly.pdbx_strand_id
1 'polypeptide(L)'
;MDDRPQSSALLSPPELSPLEQEVLDEYERLADNMKTLASSIDSMASRPTTEILDGLRELERKTSLVFTLLKASVYSIVLQQEIEWGDQAQR
;
A
#
# COMPACT_ATOMS: atom_id res chain seq x y z
N MET A 1 -54.00 18.16 48.93
CA MET A 1 -53.77 18.42 47.50
C MET A 1 -52.33 18.06 47.22
N ASP A 2 -52.20 16.80 46.80
CA ASP A 2 -51.18 16.17 45.96
C ASP A 2 -49.75 16.76 45.93
N ASP A 3 -48.88 16.15 46.75
CA ASP A 3 -47.44 16.09 46.49
C ASP A 3 -47.17 15.01 45.43
N ARG A 4 -46.74 15.40 44.23
CA ARG A 4 -46.18 14.49 43.22
C ARG A 4 -44.75 14.90 42.88
N PRO A 5 -43.78 14.00 43.12
CA PRO A 5 -42.62 13.91 42.26
C PRO A 5 -42.42 12.45 41.84
N GLN A 6 -43.01 12.07 40.71
CA GLN A 6 -42.67 10.83 40.00
C GLN A 6 -42.32 11.17 38.55
N SER A 7 -41.34 12.05 38.35
CA SER A 7 -40.78 12.37 37.03
C SER A 7 -39.35 11.87 36.84
N SER A 8 -38.76 11.19 37.84
CA SER A 8 -37.36 10.74 37.79
C SER A 8 -37.16 9.28 37.37
N ALA A 9 -38.23 8.51 37.13
CA ALA A 9 -38.12 7.07 36.81
C ALA A 9 -37.84 6.77 35.32
N LEU A 10 -37.73 7.80 34.46
CA LEU A 10 -37.59 7.63 33.01
C LEU A 10 -36.14 7.65 32.50
N LEU A 11 -35.14 7.77 33.39
CA LEU A 11 -33.73 7.91 33.00
C LEU A 11 -32.80 6.90 33.68
N SER A 12 -33.33 5.87 34.32
CA SER A 12 -32.49 4.76 34.76
C SER A 12 -32.06 3.97 33.52
N PRO A 13 -30.76 3.89 33.19
CA PRO A 13 -30.31 2.97 32.16
C PRO A 13 -30.81 1.57 32.54
N PRO A 14 -31.26 0.76 31.56
CA PRO A 14 -31.72 -0.59 31.84
C PRO A 14 -30.63 -1.30 32.66
N GLU A 15 -30.99 -1.87 33.81
CA GLU A 15 -30.06 -2.69 34.58
C GLU A 15 -29.69 -3.88 33.70
N LEU A 16 -28.51 -3.80 33.08
CA LEU A 16 -28.00 -4.84 32.21
C LEU A 16 -27.75 -6.09 33.05
N SER A 17 -28.18 -7.23 32.55
CA SER A 17 -27.78 -8.50 33.16
C SER A 17 -26.26 -8.66 33.07
N PRO A 18 -25.62 -9.38 34.00
CA PRO A 18 -24.17 -9.56 33.99
C PRO A 18 -23.62 -10.10 32.66
N LEU A 19 -24.39 -10.97 31.98
CA LEU A 19 -24.04 -11.53 30.68
C LEU A 19 -24.11 -10.47 29.55
N GLU A 20 -25.11 -9.59 29.57
CA GLU A 20 -25.23 -8.53 28.56
C GLU A 20 -24.07 -7.54 28.63
N GLN A 21 -23.62 -7.20 29.84
CA GLN A 21 -22.45 -6.35 30.02
C GLN A 21 -21.17 -7.03 29.52
N GLU A 22 -20.94 -8.31 29.87
CA GLU A 22 -19.78 -9.07 29.40
C GLU A 22 -19.73 -9.16 27.87
N VAL A 23 -20.88 -9.41 27.24
CA VAL A 23 -20.98 -9.47 25.78
C VAL A 23 -20.70 -8.10 25.15
N LEU A 24 -21.22 -7.02 25.72
CA LEU A 24 -20.94 -5.66 25.24
C LEU A 24 -19.45 -5.31 25.34
N ASP A 25 -18.81 -5.63 26.46
CA ASP A 25 -17.38 -5.39 26.68
C ASP A 25 -16.53 -6.17 25.64
N GLU A 26 -16.92 -7.41 25.32
CA GLU A 26 -16.24 -8.19 24.27
C GLU A 26 -16.50 -7.67 22.85
N TYR A 27 -17.70 -7.17 22.55
CA TYR A 27 -17.97 -6.51 21.27
C TYR A 27 -17.20 -5.20 21.11
N GLU A 28 -17.08 -4.41 22.17
CA GLU A 28 -16.27 -3.19 22.18
C GLU A 28 -14.79 -3.53 21.92
N ARG A 29 -14.26 -4.52 22.64
CA ARG A 29 -12.89 -5.01 22.45
C ARG A 29 -12.68 -5.53 21.02
N LEU A 30 -13.63 -6.29 20.47
CA LEU A 30 -13.57 -6.79 19.11
C LEU A 30 -13.59 -5.65 18.09
N ALA A 31 -14.45 -4.66 18.27
CA ALA A 31 -14.54 -3.50 17.38
C ALA A 31 -13.23 -2.70 17.37
N ASP A 32 -12.62 -2.49 18.54
CA ASP A 32 -11.32 -1.84 18.66
C ASP A 32 -10.19 -2.65 18.02
N ASN A 33 -10.20 -3.96 18.20
CA ASN A 33 -9.26 -4.87 17.54
C ASN A 33 -9.42 -4.80 16.01
N MET A 34 -10.65 -4.82 15.50
CA MET A 34 -10.91 -4.71 14.05
C MET A 34 -10.46 -3.35 13.50
N LYS A 35 -10.70 -2.26 14.23
CA LYS A 35 -10.25 -0.92 13.84
C LYS A 35 -8.72 -0.82 13.79
N THR A 36 -8.04 -1.41 14.77
CA THR A 36 -6.57 -1.46 14.82
C THR A 36 -5.99 -2.32 13.70
N LEU A 37 -6.65 -3.43 13.39
CA LEU A 37 -6.27 -4.29 12.27
C LEU A 37 -6.43 -3.57 10.93
N ALA A 38 -7.56 -2.90 10.72
CA ALA A 38 -7.84 -2.15 9.51
C ALA A 38 -6.82 -1.03 9.29
N SER A 39 -6.49 -0.25 10.34
CA SER A 39 -5.49 0.82 10.23
C SER A 39 -4.08 0.28 9.96
N SER A 40 -3.72 -0.86 10.57
CA SER A 40 -2.43 -1.52 10.30
C SER A 40 -2.34 -2.01 8.85
N ILE A 41 -3.39 -2.63 8.33
CA ILE A 41 -3.46 -3.08 6.93
C ILE A 41 -3.36 -1.88 5.97
N ASP A 42 -4.09 -0.80 6.23
CA ASP A 42 -4.07 0.40 5.38
C ASP A 42 -2.67 1.05 5.35
N SER A 43 -2.00 1.14 6.50
CA SER A 43 -0.61 1.61 6.59
C SER A 43 0.36 0.71 5.80
N MET A 44 0.20 -0.61 5.92
CA MET A 44 1.00 -1.59 5.18
C MET A 44 0.70 -1.62 3.69
N ALA A 45 -0.51 -1.29 3.25
CA ALA A 45 -0.87 -1.29 1.83
C ALA A 45 -0.45 0.02 1.13
N SER A 46 -0.50 1.15 1.83
CA SER A 46 -0.26 2.47 1.25
C SER A 46 1.23 2.83 1.11
N ARG A 47 2.05 2.45 2.09
CA ARG A 47 3.45 2.92 2.19
C ARG A 47 4.45 2.12 1.34
N PRO A 48 4.59 0.79 1.50
CA PRO A 48 5.61 0.04 0.78
C PRO A 48 5.34 -0.04 -0.73
N THR A 49 4.08 -0.02 -1.16
CA THR A 49 3.75 -0.14 -2.59
C THR A 49 4.20 1.08 -3.40
N THR A 50 4.10 2.28 -2.84
CA THR A 50 4.50 3.51 -3.55
C THR A 50 6.02 3.61 -3.69
N GLU A 51 6.76 3.39 -2.60
CA GLU A 51 8.23 3.44 -2.60
C GLU A 51 8.85 2.37 -3.52
N ILE A 52 8.30 1.15 -3.51
CA ILE A 52 8.75 0.09 -4.42
C ILE A 52 8.47 0.45 -5.87
N LEU A 53 7.30 1.01 -6.18
CA LEU A 53 6.92 1.37 -7.55
C LEU A 53 7.81 2.50 -8.08
N ASP A 54 8.10 3.51 -7.26
CA ASP A 54 9.04 4.59 -7.60
C ASP A 54 10.45 4.04 -7.83
N GLY A 55 10.93 3.15 -6.95
CA GLY A 55 12.22 2.47 -7.11
C GLY A 55 12.30 1.63 -8.39
N LEU A 56 11.25 0.89 -8.73
CA LEU A 56 11.17 0.11 -9.98
C LEU A 56 11.18 1.03 -11.21
N ARG A 57 10.48 2.16 -11.16
CA ARG A 57 10.44 3.12 -12.27
C ARG A 57 11.79 3.81 -12.47
N GLU A 58 12.50 4.15 -11.39
CA GLU A 58 13.86 4.67 -11.48
C GLU A 58 14.83 3.63 -12.04
N LEU A 59 14.70 2.37 -11.58
CA LEU A 59 15.51 1.26 -12.06
C LEU A 59 15.27 1.03 -13.57
N GLU A 60 14.02 0.99 -14.03
CA GLU A 60 13.65 0.87 -15.44
C GLU A 60 14.31 1.96 -16.30
N ARG A 61 14.27 3.21 -15.86
CA ARG A 61 14.90 4.32 -16.59
C ARG A 61 16.42 4.14 -16.71
N LYS A 62 17.07 3.76 -15.61
CA LYS A 62 18.53 3.56 -15.58
C LYS A 62 18.94 2.38 -16.46
N THR A 63 18.27 1.24 -16.34
CA THR A 63 18.58 0.03 -17.12
C THR A 63 18.26 0.22 -18.59
N SER A 64 17.17 0.92 -18.93
CA SER A 64 16.83 1.26 -20.32
C SER A 64 17.89 2.16 -20.96
N LEU A 65 18.44 3.12 -20.22
CA LEU A 65 19.54 3.95 -20.70
C LEU A 65 20.79 3.11 -20.95
N VAL A 66 21.19 2.27 -19.97
CA VAL A 66 22.34 1.37 -20.13
C VAL A 66 22.15 0.44 -21.33
N PHE A 67 20.96 -0.14 -21.50
CA PHE A 67 20.64 -1.02 -22.62
C PHE A 67 20.69 -0.28 -23.97
N THR A 68 20.17 0.94 -24.04
CA THR A 68 20.21 1.77 -25.24
C THR A 68 21.65 2.11 -25.62
N LEU A 69 22.46 2.54 -24.65
CA LEU A 69 23.87 2.86 -24.85
C LEU A 69 24.67 1.62 -25.28
N LEU A 70 24.41 0.47 -24.66
CA LEU A 70 25.02 -0.78 -25.05
C LEU A 70 24.65 -1.16 -26.49
N LYS A 71 23.38 -1.09 -26.85
CA LYS A 71 22.90 -1.40 -28.20
C LYS A 71 23.51 -0.46 -29.24
N ALA A 72 23.57 0.84 -28.95
CA ALA A 72 24.19 1.83 -29.82
C ALA A 72 25.70 1.57 -29.99
N SER A 73 26.40 1.25 -28.90
CA SER A 73 27.83 0.90 -28.92
C SER A 73 28.09 -0.34 -29.77
N VAL A 74 27.34 -1.43 -29.53
CA VAL A 74 27.47 -2.67 -30.30
C VAL A 74 27.15 -2.44 -31.78
N TYR A 75 26.06 -1.72 -32.08
CA TYR A 75 25.70 -1.42 -33.46
C TYR A 75 26.78 -0.60 -34.18
N SER A 76 27.34 0.42 -33.51
CA SER A 76 28.44 1.21 -34.06
C SER A 76 29.67 0.35 -34.37
N ILE A 77 30.04 -0.57 -33.47
CA ILE A 77 31.20 -1.45 -33.67
C ILE A 77 30.97 -2.41 -34.82
N VAL A 78 29.81 -3.07 -34.86
CA VAL A 78 29.47 -4.04 -35.93
C VAL A 78 29.42 -3.35 -37.29
N LEU A 79 28.79 -2.18 -37.37
CA LEU A 79 28.70 -1.42 -38.61
C LEU A 79 30.07 -0.96 -39.12
N GLN A 80 30.96 -0.50 -38.22
CA GLN A 80 32.33 -0.15 -38.58
C GLN A 80 33.09 -1.35 -39.17
N GLN A 81 32.94 -2.54 -38.58
CA GLN A 81 33.55 -3.77 -39.08
C GLN A 81 33.00 -4.19 -40.45
N GLU A 82 31.68 -4.10 -40.66
CA GLU A 82 31.07 -4.40 -41.97
C GLU A 82 31.58 -3.48 -43.07
N ILE A 83 31.74 -2.18 -42.78
CA ILE A 83 32.30 -1.20 -43.72
C ILE A 83 33.77 -1.52 -44.02
N GLU A 84 34.59 -1.78 -42.99
CA GLU A 84 36.01 -2.13 -43.17
C GLU A 84 36.20 -3.41 -43.99
N TRP A 85 35.38 -4.44 -43.76
CA TRP A 85 35.39 -5.66 -44.58
C TRP A 85 34.93 -5.42 -46.02
N GLY A 86 33.92 -4.58 -46.23
CA GLY A 86 33.44 -4.21 -47.56
C GLY A 86 34.51 -3.48 -48.39
N ASP A 87 35.24 -2.54 -47.77
CA ASP A 87 36.34 -1.80 -48.40
C ASP A 87 37.55 -2.71 -48.74
N GLN A 88 37.83 -3.72 -47.90
CA GLN A 88 38.88 -4.70 -48.18
C GLN A 88 38.50 -5.66 -49.31
N ALA A 89 37.22 -6.02 -49.45
CA ALA A 89 36.75 -6.90 -50.53
C ALA A 89 36.70 -6.22 -51.91
N GLN A 90 36.72 -4.88 -51.96
CA GLN A 90 36.72 -4.09 -53.21
C GLN A 90 38.11 -3.69 -53.70
N ARG A 91 39.18 -3.97 -52.94
CA ARG A 91 40.59 -3.77 -53.35
C ARG A 91 41.21 -5.05 -53.88
#